data_AF-A0AAW8SVI9-F1
#
_entry.id   AF-A0AAW8SVI9-F1
#
_cell.length_a   1.000
_cell.length_b   1.000
_cell.length_c   1.000
_cell.angle_alpha   90.00
_cell.angle_beta   90.00
_cell.angle_gamma   90.00
#
_symmetry.space_group_name_H-M   'P 1'
#
loop_
_entity.id
_entity.type
_entity.pdbx_description
1 polymer ?
#
loop_
_entity_poly.entity_id
_entity_poly.type
_entity_poly.pdbx_seq_one_letter_code
_entity_poly.pdbx_strand_id
1 'polypeptide(L)' 'MIPFPNKVEFIKAGFNFSDFFDEMLFDYFVAKDGYMFFNPLDNFMYNKAKIRIFSVIIEKL' A
#
# COMPACT_ATOMS: atom_id res chain seq x y z
N MET A 1 2.63 -10.97 -3.97
CA MET A 1 2.34 -9.60 -3.54
C MET A 1 3.62 -8.78 -3.64
N ILE A 2 3.53 -7.51 -4.03
CA ILE A 2 4.66 -6.61 -4.31
C ILE A 2 4.91 -5.76 -3.05
N PRO A 3 6.11 -5.80 -2.45
CA PRO A 3 6.41 -5.03 -1.25
C PRO A 3 6.67 -3.54 -1.57
N PHE A 4 6.19 -2.66 -0.69
CA PHE A 4 6.45 -1.24 -0.70
C PHE A 4 7.04 -0.82 0.65
N PRO A 5 8.32 -0.39 0.68
CA PRO A 5 9.02 -0.04 1.91
C PRO A 5 8.81 1.42 2.34
N ASN A 6 8.22 2.27 1.49
CA ASN A 6 7.90 3.66 1.80
C ASN A 6 6.91 4.23 0.77
N LYS A 7 6.35 5.41 1.08
CA LYS A 7 5.37 6.11 0.23
C LYS A 7 5.96 6.56 -1.11
N VAL A 8 7.25 6.91 -1.14
CA VAL A 8 7.90 7.40 -2.36
C VAL A 8 7.92 6.31 -3.43
N GLU A 9 8.25 5.08 -3.07
CA GLU A 9 8.22 3.95 -4.00
C GLU A 9 6.80 3.57 -4.40
N PHE A 10 5.84 3.66 -3.48
CA PHE A 10 4.42 3.42 -3.75
C PHE A 10 3.86 4.39 -4.79
N ILE A 11 4.10 5.69 -4.63
CA ILE A 11 3.63 6.73 -5.55
C ILE A 11 4.38 6.63 -6.90
N LYS A 12 5.69 6.37 -6.89
CA LYS A 12 6.46 6.16 -8.14
C LYS A 12 5.97 4.98 -8.97
N ALA A 13 5.34 3.99 -8.34
CA ALA A 13 4.72 2.86 -9.02
C ALA A 13 3.33 3.18 -9.62
N GLY A 14 2.86 4.43 -9.51
CA GLY A 14 1.56 4.87 -10.04
C GLY A 14 0.38 4.56 -9.14
N PHE A 15 0.63 4.24 -7.87
CA PHE A 15 -0.42 4.01 -6.88
C PHE A 15 -0.73 5.29 -6.10
N ASN A 16 -2.00 5.45 -5.78
CA ASN A 16 -2.50 6.54 -4.96
C ASN A 16 -3.41 5.99 -3.84
N PHE A 17 -3.50 6.74 -2.74
CA PHE A 17 -4.38 6.42 -1.62
C PHE A 17 -5.80 6.89 -1.90
N SER A 18 -6.81 6.19 -1.37
CA SER A 18 -8.20 6.60 -1.57
C SER A 18 -8.56 7.82 -0.72
N ASP A 19 -7.96 7.89 0.47
CA ASP A 19 -8.12 8.99 1.41
C ASP A 19 -6.88 9.13 2.32
N PHE A 20 -6.93 10.10 3.24
CA PHE A 20 -5.88 10.34 4.22
C PHE A 20 -5.74 9.20 5.25
N PHE A 21 -6.81 8.43 5.51
CA PHE A 21 -6.76 7.34 6.47
C PHE A 21 -5.96 6.15 5.93
N ASP A 22 -6.12 5.83 4.64
CA ASP A 22 -5.30 4.83 3.93
C ASP A 22 -3.81 5.19 3.97
N GLU A 23 -3.48 6.47 3.77
CA GLU A 23 -2.10 6.96 3.86
C GLU A 23 -1.52 6.75 5.26
N MET A 24 -2.28 7.09 6.32
CA MET A 24 -1.86 6.90 7.71
C MET A 24 -1.69 5.42 8.07
N LEU A 25 -2.56 4.54 7.56
CA LEU A 25 -2.42 3.09 7.72
C LEU A 25 -1.15 2.59 7.03
N PHE A 26 -0.85 3.09 5.84
CA PHE A 26 0.37 2.73 5.13
C PHE A 26 1.61 3.11 5.93
N ASP A 27 1.69 4.35 6.41
CA ASP A 27 2.81 4.82 7.23
C ASP A 27 2.95 4.00 8.52
N TYR A 28 1.84 3.66 9.17
CA TYR A 28 1.84 2.81 10.37
C TYR A 28 2.44 1.43 10.10
N PHE A 29 1.97 0.72 9.07
CA PHE A 29 2.45 -0.63 8.78
C PHE A 29 3.87 -0.65 8.23
N VAL A 30 4.26 0.35 7.42
CA VAL A 30 5.66 0.49 7.00
C VAL A 30 6.57 0.77 8.20
N ALA A 31 6.18 1.64 9.13
CA ALA A 31 6.98 1.90 10.33
C ALA A 31 7.10 0.66 11.23
N LYS A 32 6.04 -0.14 11.32
CA LYS A 32 5.99 -1.36 12.15
C LYS A 32 6.73 -2.55 11.52
N ASP A 33 6.49 -2.81 10.25
CA ASP A 33 6.89 -4.05 9.56
C ASP A 33 8.01 -3.84 8.53
N GLY A 34 8.34 -2.59 8.20
CA GLY A 34 9.31 -2.20 7.17
C GLY A 34 8.74 -2.16 5.75
N TYR A 35 7.55 -2.73 5.54
CA TYR A 35 6.89 -2.78 4.24
C TYR A 35 5.39 -3.05 4.36
N MET A 36 4.65 -2.70 3.32
CA MET A 36 3.32 -3.25 3.01
C MET A 36 3.33 -3.99 1.68
N PHE A 37 2.35 -4.85 1.46
CA PHE A 37 2.30 -5.69 0.26
C PHE A 37 1.09 -5.37 -0.61
N PHE A 38 1.32 -4.92 -1.83
CA PHE A 38 0.29 -4.78 -2.84
C PHE A 38 -0.04 -6.12 -3.50
N ASN A 39 -1.33 -6.41 -3.70
CA ASN A 39 -1.78 -7.56 -4.48
C ASN A 39 -2.47 -7.09 -5.78
N PRO A 40 -1.87 -7.33 -6.96
CA PRO A 40 -2.45 -6.88 -8.24
C PRO A 40 -3.69 -7.65 -8.66
N LEU A 41 -4.01 -8.78 -8.03
CA LEU A 41 -5.20 -9.57 -8.36
C LEU A 41 -6.48 -8.95 -7.81
N ASP A 42 -6.40 -8.23 -6.68
CA ASP A 42 -7.57 -7.63 -6.02
C ASP A 42 -7.42 -6.13 -5.74
N ASN A 43 -6.27 -5.54 -6.06
CA ASN A 43 -5.93 -4.15 -5.83
C ASN A 43 -5.95 -3.71 -4.35
N PHE A 44 -5.56 -4.61 -3.44
CA PHE A 44 -5.45 -4.31 -2.01
C PHE A 44 -4.00 -4.29 -1.51
N MET A 45 -3.79 -3.49 -0.47
CA MET A 45 -2.62 -3.55 0.40
C MET A 45 -2.84 -4.51 1.57
N TYR A 46 -1.78 -5.24 1.89
CA TYR A 46 -1.73 -6.25 2.93
C TYR A 46 -0.59 -5.95 3.89
N ASN A 47 -0.79 -6.25 5.17
CA ASN A 47 0.29 -6.21 6.17
C ASN A 47 1.15 -7.49 6.13
N LYS A 48 2.15 -7.57 7.01
CA LYS A 48 3.05 -8.74 7.11
C LYS A 48 2.36 -10.05 7.47
N ALA A 49 1.21 -9.98 8.15
CA ALA A 49 0.38 -11.13 8.47
C ALA A 49 -0.58 -11.55 7.34
N LYS A 50 -0.46 -10.95 6.14
CA LYS A 50 -1.36 -11.17 4.99
C LYS A 50 -2.82 -10.84 5.29
N ILE A 51 -3.06 -9.89 6.19
CA ILE A 51 -4.38 -9.32 6.43
C ILE A 51 -4.57 -8.16 5.46
N ARG A 52 -5.71 -8.14 4.78
CA ARG A 52 -6.14 -7.06 3.87
C ARG A 52 -6.39 -5.79 4.69
N ILE A 53 -5.82 -4.66 4.27
CA ILE A 53 -5.90 -3.39 5.00
C ILE A 53 -6.75 -2.37 4.24
N PHE A 54 -6.32 -1.96 3.05
CA PHE A 54 -7.03 -0.94 2.25
C PHE A 54 -6.85 -1.18 0.74
N SER A 55 -7.75 -0.63 -0.07
CA SER A 55 -7.71 -0.68 -1.53
C SER A 55 -6.85 0.45 -2.09
N VAL A 56 -6.14 0.22 -3.19
CA VAL A 56 -5.37 1.27 -3.86
C VAL A 56 -6.09 1.82 -5.08
N ILE A 57 -5.87 3.10 -5.37
CA ILE A 57 -6.23 3.71 -6.64
C ILE A 57 -5.03 3.54 -7.58
N ILE A 58 -5.27 3.03 -8.78
CA ILE A 58 -4.27 2.93 -9.83
C ILE A 58 -4.52 4.08 -10.80
N GLU A 59 -3.61 5.05 -10.83
CA GLU A 59 -3.66 6.09 -11.85
C GLU A 59 -3.31 5.44 -13.20
N LYS A 60 -4.28 5.42 -14.12
CA LYS A 60 -3.99 5.05 -15.51
C LYS A 60 -3.21 6.21 -16.13
N LEU A 61 -1.95 5.95 -16.49
CA LEU A 61 -1.20 6.78 -17.44
C LEU A 61 -1.93 6.87 -18.77
#